data_AF-A0A1W6N233-F1
#
_entry.id   AF-A0A1W6N233-F1
#
_cell.length_a   1.000
_cell.length_b   1.000
_cell.length_c   1.000
_cell.angle_alpha   90.00
_cell.angle_beta   90.00
_cell.angle_gamma   90.00
#
_symmetry.space_group_name_H-M   'P 1'
#
loop_
_entity.id
_entity.type
_entity.pdbx_description
1 polymer ?
#
loop_
_entity_poly.entity_id
_entity_poly.type
_entity_poly.pdbx_seq_one_letter_code
_entity_poly.pdbx_strand_id
1 'polypeptide(L)'
;MESPARTLSSGLAEHVEAVCRHYLSNGRRCGNYWVVGDVNNNTGRSLYVRLKGPLSGKGARGRWTDAAASEHGDLLDLIRAREGFTSFRDVLNEARRFLRAPREPSSVRQNRRSGDYDSVALARKIWAAANPIAGTPAEAYLRARKITADLSDAPLRYHPGLLYRDTPNSRPQRLPALVAAVTDNSGEIKGIHRTFLDPTQPDKARVSSPRRSLGAILGHGVRFGKIDDVVIVGEGIETVLSLKSALPELPMVAALSAAHLAAWKFPCALRRVFAASDNDAPGRGAARRLLVRAEARGVDAVMVSSLCSDFNSDLCLTSAYTLRMRVAAVLGGDSFRPQ
;
A
#
# COMPACT_ATOMS: atom_id res chain seq x y z
N MET A 1 -34.90 -9.96 16.65
CA MET A 1 -35.28 -10.07 15.21
C MET A 1 -34.24 -9.35 14.39
N GLU A 2 -33.53 -10.06 13.49
CA GLU A 2 -32.59 -9.42 12.57
C GLU A 2 -33.34 -8.62 11.50
N SER A 3 -32.86 -7.41 11.18
CA SER A 3 -33.47 -6.57 10.15
C SER A 3 -33.36 -7.25 8.77
N PRO A 4 -34.44 -7.27 7.94
CA PRO A 4 -34.41 -7.84 6.59
C PRO A 4 -33.27 -7.32 5.70
N ALA A 5 -32.88 -6.06 5.88
CA ALA A 5 -31.76 -5.45 5.16
C ALA A 5 -30.41 -6.07 5.55
N ARG A 6 -30.25 -6.46 6.83
CA ARG A 6 -29.02 -7.05 7.35
C ARG A 6 -28.81 -8.48 6.85
N THR A 7 -29.89 -9.24 6.73
CA THR A 7 -29.89 -10.58 6.13
C THR A 7 -29.53 -10.51 4.65
N LEU A 8 -30.10 -9.55 3.90
CA LEU A 8 -29.78 -9.35 2.49
C LEU A 8 -28.35 -8.85 2.28
N SER A 9 -27.88 -7.89 3.07
CA SER A 9 -26.48 -7.42 3.03
C SER A 9 -25.50 -8.56 3.32
N SER A 10 -25.81 -9.43 4.28
CA SER A 10 -24.99 -10.61 4.60
C SER A 10 -25.01 -11.65 3.47
N GLY A 11 -26.16 -11.90 2.85
CA GLY A 11 -26.28 -12.80 1.69
C GLY A 11 -25.53 -12.27 0.47
N LEU A 12 -25.59 -10.96 0.20
CA LEU A 12 -24.78 -10.32 -0.85
C LEU A 12 -23.28 -10.44 -0.53
N ALA A 13 -22.90 -10.23 0.74
CA ALA A 13 -21.52 -10.34 1.19
C ALA A 13 -20.97 -11.76 1.00
N GLU A 14 -21.76 -12.80 1.27
CA GLU A 14 -21.40 -14.20 1.02
C GLU A 14 -21.04 -14.44 -0.47
N HIS A 15 -21.74 -13.74 -1.36
CA HIS A 15 -21.55 -13.82 -2.80
C HIS A 15 -20.87 -12.59 -3.42
N VAL A 16 -20.06 -11.86 -2.65
CA VAL A 16 -19.50 -10.55 -3.03
C VAL A 16 -18.78 -10.54 -4.38
N GLU A 17 -18.05 -11.60 -4.74
CA GLU A 17 -17.36 -11.65 -6.03
C GLU A 17 -18.35 -11.79 -7.21
N ALA A 18 -19.46 -12.51 -7.02
CA ALA A 18 -20.52 -12.60 -8.02
C ALA A 18 -21.23 -11.25 -8.18
N VAL A 19 -21.50 -10.55 -7.08
CA VAL A 19 -22.06 -9.18 -7.08
C VAL A 19 -21.14 -8.25 -7.88
N CYS A 20 -19.84 -8.31 -7.62
CA CYS A 20 -18.86 -7.50 -8.36
C CYS A 20 -18.82 -7.84 -9.85
N ARG A 21 -18.86 -9.12 -10.23
CA ARG A 21 -18.88 -9.52 -11.65
C ARG A 21 -20.15 -9.07 -12.37
N HIS A 22 -21.27 -9.01 -11.67
CA HIS A 22 -22.55 -8.62 -12.25
C HIS A 22 -22.67 -7.10 -12.40
N TYR A 23 -22.49 -6.34 -11.33
CA TYR A 23 -22.69 -4.88 -11.33
C TYR A 23 -21.44 -4.09 -11.74
N LEU A 24 -20.24 -4.65 -11.51
CA LEU A 24 -18.93 -4.01 -11.72
C LEU A 24 -18.02 -4.84 -12.65
N SER A 25 -18.56 -5.33 -13.76
CA SER A 25 -17.90 -6.25 -14.69
C SER A 25 -16.60 -5.74 -15.32
N ASN A 26 -16.40 -4.43 -15.47
CA ASN A 26 -15.16 -3.81 -15.94
C ASN A 26 -14.07 -3.77 -14.85
N GLY A 27 -14.44 -4.08 -13.61
CA GLY A 27 -13.52 -4.22 -12.51
C GLY A 27 -12.76 -5.54 -12.54
N ARG A 28 -11.79 -5.67 -11.64
CA ARG A 28 -10.96 -6.87 -11.54
C ARG A 28 -10.57 -7.17 -10.11
N ARG A 29 -10.35 -8.46 -9.83
CA ARG A 29 -9.80 -8.90 -8.54
C ARG A 29 -8.34 -8.48 -8.40
N CYS A 30 -8.04 -7.73 -7.35
CA CYS A 30 -6.70 -7.35 -6.91
C CYS A 30 -6.52 -7.74 -5.43
N GLY A 31 -5.95 -8.92 -5.20
CA GLY A 31 -5.76 -9.49 -3.87
C GLY A 31 -7.09 -9.79 -3.16
N ASN A 32 -7.34 -9.06 -2.07
CA ASN A 32 -8.57 -9.15 -1.28
C ASN A 32 -9.65 -8.15 -1.71
N TYR A 33 -9.44 -7.41 -2.79
CA TYR A 33 -10.38 -6.40 -3.27
C TYR A 33 -10.78 -6.65 -4.73
N TRP A 34 -11.96 -6.17 -5.10
CA TRP A 34 -12.36 -5.88 -6.47
C TRP A 34 -12.10 -4.41 -6.74
N VAL A 35 -11.45 -4.08 -7.86
CA VAL A 35 -11.04 -2.71 -8.19
C VAL A 35 -11.65 -2.31 -9.53
N VAL A 36 -12.34 -1.17 -9.54
CA VAL A 36 -13.02 -0.60 -10.71
C VAL A 36 -12.94 0.94 -10.67
N GLY A 37 -13.38 1.60 -11.73
CA GLY A 37 -13.27 3.05 -11.90
C GLY A 37 -14.31 3.89 -11.18
N ASP A 38 -15.49 3.35 -10.87
CA ASP A 38 -16.55 4.00 -10.07
C ASP A 38 -17.74 3.03 -9.90
N VAL A 39 -18.78 3.49 -9.20
CA VAL A 39 -20.07 2.77 -9.07
C VAL A 39 -20.78 2.60 -10.42
N ASN A 40 -20.43 3.39 -11.43
CA ASN A 40 -20.97 3.30 -12.78
C ASN A 40 -20.24 2.27 -13.66
N ASN A 41 -19.42 1.40 -13.05
CA ASN A 41 -18.67 0.36 -13.73
C ASN A 41 -17.75 0.92 -14.84
N ASN A 42 -17.32 2.18 -14.74
CA ASN A 42 -16.30 2.68 -15.65
C ASN A 42 -14.97 1.99 -15.37
N THR A 43 -14.10 1.91 -16.37
CA THR A 43 -12.74 1.38 -16.16
C THR A 43 -11.94 2.35 -15.29
N GLY A 44 -11.13 1.82 -14.36
CA GLY A 44 -10.33 2.66 -13.47
C GLY A 44 -9.90 1.95 -12.20
N ARG A 45 -9.54 2.74 -11.18
CA ARG A 45 -8.97 2.26 -9.91
C ARG A 45 -9.40 3.08 -8.68
N SER A 46 -10.46 3.87 -8.74
CA SER A 46 -10.89 4.67 -7.58
C SER A 46 -11.79 3.87 -6.63
N LEU A 47 -12.58 2.92 -7.14
CA LEU A 47 -13.51 2.13 -6.35
C LEU A 47 -12.94 0.77 -5.98
N TYR A 48 -13.02 0.43 -4.69
CA TYR A 48 -12.54 -0.81 -4.10
C TYR A 48 -13.66 -1.52 -3.35
N VAL A 49 -14.00 -2.76 -3.69
CA VAL A 49 -14.92 -3.61 -2.92
C VAL A 49 -14.14 -4.71 -2.21
N ARG A 50 -14.31 -4.87 -0.89
CA ARG A 50 -13.61 -5.91 -0.13
C ARG A 50 -14.21 -7.30 -0.40
N LEU A 51 -13.40 -8.24 -0.86
CA LEU A 51 -13.81 -9.63 -1.19
C LEU A 51 -13.64 -10.63 -0.04
N LYS A 52 -12.83 -10.33 0.98
CA LYS A 52 -12.57 -11.20 2.14
C LYS A 52 -12.82 -10.50 3.46
N GLY A 53 -13.29 -11.24 4.45
CA GLY A 53 -13.62 -10.74 5.80
C GLY A 53 -14.82 -11.48 6.42
N PRO A 54 -15.25 -11.10 7.63
CA PRO A 54 -16.54 -11.55 8.17
C PRO A 54 -17.71 -11.08 7.30
N LEU A 55 -18.90 -11.66 7.47
CA LEU A 55 -20.11 -11.25 6.75
C LEU A 55 -20.68 -9.92 7.26
N SER A 56 -20.38 -9.56 8.51
CA SER A 56 -20.79 -8.30 9.12
C SER A 56 -19.74 -7.75 10.07
N GLY A 57 -19.86 -6.48 10.46
CA GLY A 57 -18.96 -5.81 11.39
C GLY A 57 -17.68 -5.25 10.75
N LYS A 58 -16.68 -4.95 11.59
CA LYS A 58 -15.45 -4.27 11.17
C LYS A 58 -14.64 -5.15 10.21
N GLY A 59 -14.32 -4.61 9.04
CA GLY A 59 -13.59 -5.34 8.00
C GLY A 59 -14.44 -6.36 7.23
N ALA A 60 -15.77 -6.27 7.32
CA ALA A 60 -16.68 -7.14 6.58
C ALA A 60 -16.44 -7.08 5.08
N ARG A 61 -16.55 -8.24 4.42
CA ARG A 61 -16.56 -8.31 2.95
C ARG A 61 -17.84 -7.63 2.43
N GLY A 62 -17.78 -7.09 1.22
CA GLY A 62 -18.86 -6.30 0.63
C GLY A 62 -18.83 -4.81 0.96
N ARG A 63 -17.98 -4.36 1.89
CA ARG A 63 -17.73 -2.93 2.09
C ARG A 63 -16.96 -2.37 0.90
N TRP A 64 -17.43 -1.24 0.38
CA TRP A 64 -16.79 -0.55 -0.74
C TRP A 64 -16.46 0.91 -0.41
N THR A 65 -15.50 1.44 -1.16
CA THR A 65 -15.07 2.84 -1.07
C THR A 65 -14.61 3.31 -2.45
N ASP A 66 -15.11 4.46 -2.88
CA ASP A 66 -14.59 5.23 -4.01
C ASP A 66 -13.71 6.37 -3.48
N ALA A 67 -12.42 6.27 -3.73
CA ALA A 67 -11.43 7.24 -3.29
C ALA A 67 -11.50 8.58 -4.04
N ALA A 68 -12.04 8.61 -5.26
CA ALA A 68 -12.16 9.83 -6.07
C ALA A 68 -13.39 10.64 -5.67
N ALA A 69 -14.53 9.96 -5.48
CA ALA A 69 -15.79 10.59 -5.08
C ALA A 69 -15.91 10.78 -3.56
N SER A 70 -15.00 10.21 -2.77
CA SER A 70 -15.10 10.12 -1.30
C SER A 70 -16.39 9.42 -0.82
N GLU A 71 -16.91 8.51 -1.64
CA GLU A 71 -18.10 7.73 -1.34
C GLU A 71 -17.73 6.37 -0.75
N HIS A 72 -18.63 5.81 0.05
CA HIS A 72 -18.46 4.49 0.64
C HIS A 72 -19.80 3.88 1.03
N GLY A 73 -19.84 2.56 1.15
CA GLY A 73 -21.06 1.88 1.56
C GLY A 73 -20.91 0.37 1.72
N ASP A 74 -22.04 -0.31 1.85
CA ASP A 74 -22.14 -1.76 1.66
C ASP A 74 -22.70 -2.11 0.26
N LEU A 75 -22.95 -3.39 0.01
CA LEU A 75 -23.41 -3.84 -1.31
C LEU A 75 -24.84 -3.38 -1.64
N LEU A 76 -25.67 -3.03 -0.65
CA LEU A 76 -26.98 -2.43 -0.92
C LEU A 76 -26.82 -0.99 -1.40
N ASP A 77 -25.90 -0.23 -0.80
CA ASP A 77 -25.55 1.12 -1.26
C ASP A 77 -25.00 1.09 -2.70
N LEU A 78 -24.21 0.06 -3.03
CA LEU A 78 -23.65 -0.14 -4.36
C LEU A 78 -24.74 -0.43 -5.40
N ILE A 79 -25.66 -1.35 -5.09
CA ILE A 79 -26.79 -1.68 -5.98
C ILE A 79 -27.66 -0.44 -6.19
N ARG A 80 -27.95 0.30 -5.11
CA ARG A 80 -28.73 1.55 -5.18
C ARG A 80 -28.07 2.56 -6.13
N ALA A 81 -26.78 2.80 -5.96
CA ALA A 81 -26.05 3.78 -6.77
C ALA A 81 -25.94 3.33 -8.23
N ARG A 82 -25.64 2.04 -8.49
CA ARG A 82 -25.46 1.49 -9.83
C ARG A 82 -26.74 1.51 -10.66
N GLU A 83 -27.85 1.10 -10.05
CA GLU A 83 -29.15 0.95 -10.73
C GLU A 83 -29.98 2.24 -10.66
N GLY A 84 -29.51 3.26 -9.93
CA GLY A 84 -30.19 4.55 -9.80
C GLY A 84 -31.50 4.48 -9.00
N PHE A 85 -31.64 3.52 -8.08
CA PHE A 85 -32.87 3.37 -7.29
C PHE A 85 -33.04 4.51 -6.28
N THR A 86 -34.22 5.14 -6.30
CA THR A 86 -34.59 6.20 -5.35
C THR A 86 -35.31 5.65 -4.11
N SER A 87 -35.92 4.48 -4.22
CA SER A 87 -36.65 3.80 -3.13
C SER A 87 -35.84 2.66 -2.53
N PHE A 88 -35.77 2.62 -1.20
CA PHE A 88 -35.12 1.51 -0.48
C PHE A 88 -35.80 0.15 -0.76
N ARG A 89 -37.11 0.15 -1.05
CA ARG A 89 -37.85 -1.07 -1.40
C ARG A 89 -37.30 -1.71 -2.68
N ASP A 90 -36.94 -0.90 -3.67
CA ASP A 90 -36.44 -1.39 -4.96
C ASP A 90 -35.04 -1.96 -4.84
N VAL A 91 -34.19 -1.35 -4.00
CA VAL A 91 -32.87 -1.91 -3.64
C VAL A 91 -33.01 -3.29 -3.01
N LEU A 92 -33.94 -3.46 -2.05
CA LEU A 92 -34.15 -4.76 -1.40
C LEU A 92 -34.74 -5.80 -2.37
N ASN A 93 -35.61 -5.37 -3.29
CA ASN A 93 -36.15 -6.25 -4.33
C ASN A 93 -35.06 -6.71 -5.30
N GLU A 94 -34.18 -5.82 -5.72
CA GLU A 94 -33.06 -6.15 -6.58
C GLU A 94 -32.07 -7.09 -5.87
N ALA A 95 -31.72 -6.82 -4.62
CA ALA A 95 -30.88 -7.70 -3.83
C ALA A 95 -31.49 -9.11 -3.69
N ARG A 96 -32.80 -9.22 -3.48
CA ARG A 96 -33.51 -10.51 -3.48
C ARG A 96 -33.48 -11.19 -4.85
N ARG A 97 -33.69 -10.43 -5.93
CA ARG A 97 -33.64 -10.92 -7.31
C ARG A 97 -32.27 -11.52 -7.61
N PHE A 98 -31.20 -10.80 -7.30
CA PHE A 98 -29.82 -11.24 -7.46
C PHE A 98 -29.54 -12.53 -6.67
N LEU A 99 -29.98 -12.60 -5.41
CA LEU A 99 -29.75 -13.78 -4.56
C LEU A 99 -30.57 -15.01 -4.97
N ARG A 100 -31.71 -14.83 -5.66
CA ARG A 100 -32.59 -15.90 -6.14
C ARG A 100 -32.27 -16.40 -7.55
N ALA A 101 -31.48 -15.66 -8.32
CA ALA A 101 -31.16 -16.02 -9.70
C ALA A 101 -30.43 -17.38 -9.76
N PRO A 102 -30.85 -18.32 -10.64
CA PRO A 102 -30.12 -19.55 -10.91
C PRO A 102 -28.71 -19.18 -11.36
N ARG A 103 -27.73 -19.62 -10.59
CA ARG A 103 -26.34 -19.38 -10.95
C ARG A 103 -26.00 -20.41 -12.00
N GLU A 104 -25.50 -19.98 -13.17
CA GLU A 104 -24.69 -20.88 -13.97
C GLU A 104 -23.66 -21.49 -13.00
N PRO A 105 -23.44 -22.81 -13.03
CA PRO A 105 -22.33 -23.39 -12.30
C PRO A 105 -21.11 -22.68 -12.86
N SER A 106 -20.66 -21.66 -12.14
CA SER A 106 -19.36 -21.05 -12.35
C SER A 106 -18.46 -22.23 -12.54
N SER A 107 -17.69 -22.26 -13.61
CA SER A 107 -16.64 -23.25 -13.75
C SER A 107 -15.75 -23.08 -12.54
N VAL A 108 -16.10 -23.80 -11.48
CA VAL A 108 -15.30 -24.09 -10.34
C VAL A 108 -14.33 -25.09 -10.96
N ARG A 109 -13.42 -24.58 -11.80
CA ARG A 109 -12.02 -24.72 -11.44
C ARG A 109 -11.97 -24.21 -10.01
N GLN A 110 -12.34 -25.11 -9.09
CA GLN A 110 -11.83 -25.14 -7.76
C GLN A 110 -10.35 -25.06 -8.04
N ASN A 111 -9.82 -23.85 -7.94
CA ASN A 111 -8.41 -23.70 -7.78
C ASN A 111 -8.21 -24.28 -6.39
N ARG A 112 -8.15 -25.62 -6.33
CA ARG A 112 -7.59 -26.47 -5.28
C ARG A 112 -6.09 -26.17 -5.16
N ARG A 113 -5.76 -24.87 -5.17
CA ARG A 113 -4.45 -24.25 -4.97
C ARG A 113 -4.52 -23.23 -3.83
N SER A 114 -5.58 -23.26 -3.03
CA SER A 114 -5.53 -22.83 -1.64
C SER A 114 -5.05 -24.00 -0.77
N GLY A 115 -3.95 -24.64 -1.17
CA GLY A 115 -2.97 -25.02 -0.16
C GLY A 115 -2.42 -23.71 0.40
N ASP A 116 -2.23 -23.67 1.70
CA ASP A 116 -1.72 -22.54 2.47
C ASP A 116 -0.45 -21.97 1.81
N TYR A 117 -0.62 -21.04 0.86
CA TYR A 117 0.51 -20.47 0.13
C TYR A 117 1.14 -19.47 1.07
N ASP A 118 2.15 -19.91 1.80
CA ASP A 118 2.92 -19.05 2.68
C ASP A 118 3.62 -17.96 1.85
N SER A 119 2.90 -16.84 1.68
CA SER A 119 3.37 -15.67 0.95
C SER A 119 4.59 -15.03 1.62
N VAL A 120 4.78 -15.25 2.92
CA VAL A 120 5.97 -14.81 3.66
C VAL A 120 7.15 -15.71 3.29
N ALA A 121 6.98 -17.03 3.24
CA ALA A 121 8.00 -17.94 2.74
C ALA A 121 8.40 -17.64 1.30
N LEU A 122 7.45 -17.33 0.40
CA LEU A 122 7.79 -16.90 -0.96
C LEU A 122 8.59 -15.58 -0.96
N ALA A 123 8.18 -14.59 -0.15
CA ALA A 123 8.90 -13.33 -0.03
C ALA A 123 10.35 -13.54 0.44
N ARG A 124 10.57 -14.40 1.43
CA ARG A 124 11.91 -14.78 1.91
C ARG A 124 12.74 -15.49 0.84
N LYS A 125 12.13 -16.41 0.07
CA LYS A 125 12.80 -17.09 -1.05
C LYS A 125 13.26 -16.08 -2.11
N ILE A 126 12.40 -15.13 -2.49
CA ILE A 126 12.77 -14.07 -3.45
C ILE A 126 13.87 -13.19 -2.88
N TRP A 127 13.76 -12.78 -1.61
CA TRP A 127 14.80 -11.98 -0.95
C TRP A 127 16.16 -12.68 -0.94
N ALA A 128 16.18 -13.97 -0.58
CA ALA A 128 17.40 -14.77 -0.54
C ALA A 128 18.04 -14.96 -1.93
N ALA A 129 17.22 -15.04 -3.00
CA ALA A 129 17.67 -15.16 -4.38
C ALA A 129 18.04 -13.81 -5.04
N ALA A 130 17.82 -12.68 -4.36
CA ALA A 130 18.16 -11.36 -4.87
C ALA A 130 19.63 -11.01 -4.55
N ASN A 131 20.27 -10.32 -5.47
CA ASN A 131 21.66 -9.89 -5.40
C ASN A 131 21.81 -8.63 -4.54
N PRO A 132 23.01 -8.35 -4.00
CA PRO A 132 23.34 -7.03 -3.47
C PRO A 132 22.99 -5.91 -4.45
N ILE A 133 22.64 -4.73 -3.93
CA ILE A 133 22.20 -3.60 -4.76
C ILE A 133 23.35 -2.88 -5.48
N ALA A 134 24.57 -2.93 -4.93
CA ALA A 134 25.72 -2.20 -5.44
C ALA A 134 26.05 -2.58 -6.90
N GLY A 135 26.25 -1.57 -7.76
CA GLY A 135 26.59 -1.74 -9.17
C GLY A 135 25.43 -2.27 -10.04
N THR A 136 24.19 -2.27 -9.55
CA THR A 136 23.03 -2.81 -10.27
C THR A 136 22.14 -1.73 -10.87
N PRO A 137 21.24 -2.07 -11.83
CA PRO A 137 20.21 -1.15 -12.31
C PRO A 137 19.32 -0.57 -11.20
N ALA A 138 19.13 -1.28 -10.09
CA ALA A 138 18.38 -0.76 -8.94
C ALA A 138 19.12 0.37 -8.22
N GLU A 139 20.45 0.29 -8.09
CA GLU A 139 21.24 1.42 -7.61
C GLU A 139 21.17 2.58 -8.61
N ALA A 140 21.39 2.31 -9.91
CA ALA A 140 21.34 3.33 -10.95
C ALA A 140 20.00 4.10 -10.95
N TYR A 141 18.88 3.38 -10.77
CA TYR A 141 17.55 3.98 -10.59
C TYR A 141 17.47 4.95 -9.41
N LEU A 142 18.03 4.59 -8.25
CA LEU A 142 18.03 5.46 -7.07
C LEU A 142 18.96 6.67 -7.27
N ARG A 143 20.14 6.46 -7.86
CA ARG A 143 21.09 7.55 -8.15
C ARG A 143 20.55 8.53 -9.18
N ALA A 144 19.84 8.07 -10.20
CA ALA A 144 19.15 8.92 -11.18
C ALA A 144 18.10 9.85 -10.52
N ARG A 145 17.58 9.46 -9.34
CA ARG A 145 16.69 10.26 -8.50
C ARG A 145 17.42 11.12 -7.46
N LYS A 146 18.71 11.40 -7.68
CA LYS A 146 19.62 12.15 -6.79
C LYS A 146 19.72 11.61 -5.35
N ILE A 147 19.33 10.36 -5.10
CA ILE A 147 19.48 9.75 -3.78
C ILE A 147 20.97 9.45 -3.55
N THR A 148 21.58 10.15 -2.60
CA THR A 148 23.01 9.99 -2.24
C THR A 148 23.22 9.21 -0.94
N ALA A 149 22.13 8.77 -0.28
CA ALA A 149 22.21 7.90 0.90
C ALA A 149 23.13 6.68 0.66
N ASP A 150 23.82 6.26 1.71
CA ASP A 150 24.55 5.00 1.70
C ASP A 150 23.57 3.83 1.58
N LEU A 151 23.88 2.91 0.68
CA LEU A 151 23.07 1.73 0.35
C LEU A 151 23.76 0.42 0.76
N SER A 152 24.98 0.47 1.31
CA SER A 152 25.78 -0.69 1.71
C SER A 152 25.02 -1.66 2.62
N ASP A 153 24.43 -1.12 3.69
CA ASP A 153 23.64 -1.85 4.69
C ASP A 153 22.13 -1.65 4.54
N ALA A 154 21.69 -1.08 3.41
CA ALA A 154 20.27 -0.87 3.18
C ALA A 154 19.55 -2.22 3.02
N PRO A 155 18.30 -2.37 3.51
CA PRO A 155 17.46 -3.56 3.28
C PRO A 155 16.94 -3.62 1.83
N LEU A 156 17.81 -3.36 0.86
CA LEU A 156 17.53 -3.27 -0.56
C LEU A 156 18.43 -4.24 -1.33
N ARG A 157 17.85 -4.93 -2.30
CA ARG A 157 18.50 -5.89 -3.18
C ARG A 157 18.00 -5.72 -4.60
N TYR A 158 18.70 -6.37 -5.53
CA TYR A 158 18.35 -6.37 -6.94
C TYR A 158 18.02 -7.78 -7.41
N HIS A 159 16.96 -7.94 -8.19
CA HIS A 159 16.67 -9.19 -8.87
C HIS A 159 16.56 -8.96 -10.38
N PRO A 160 17.33 -9.67 -11.23
CA PRO A 160 17.44 -9.36 -12.66
C PRO A 160 16.21 -9.71 -13.51
N GLY A 161 15.38 -10.67 -13.06
CA GLY A 161 14.21 -11.08 -13.84
C GLY A 161 13.08 -11.72 -13.01
N LEU A 162 12.39 -10.91 -12.22
CA LEU A 162 11.19 -11.35 -11.50
C LEU A 162 9.98 -11.43 -12.43
N LEU A 163 9.12 -12.42 -12.17
CA LEU A 163 7.89 -12.59 -12.92
C LEU A 163 6.89 -11.45 -12.64
N TYR A 164 6.46 -10.78 -13.70
CA TYR A 164 5.44 -9.76 -13.68
C TYR A 164 4.28 -10.15 -14.61
N ARG A 165 3.04 -9.88 -14.16
CA ARG A 165 1.81 -10.07 -14.94
C ARG A 165 0.86 -8.91 -14.64
N ASP A 166 0.45 -8.16 -15.66
CA ASP A 166 -0.51 -7.05 -15.48
C ASP A 166 -1.85 -7.55 -14.96
N THR A 167 -2.39 -8.57 -15.60
CA THR A 167 -3.62 -9.26 -15.16
C THR A 167 -3.39 -10.78 -15.08
N PRO A 168 -4.27 -11.54 -14.41
CA PRO A 168 -4.16 -13.00 -14.35
C PRO A 168 -4.10 -13.68 -15.72
N ASN A 169 -4.72 -13.08 -16.75
CA ASN A 169 -4.79 -13.60 -18.11
C ASN A 169 -3.69 -13.02 -19.02
N SER A 170 -2.96 -12.01 -18.58
CA SER A 170 -1.85 -11.42 -19.34
C SER A 170 -0.68 -12.40 -19.41
N ARG A 171 0.03 -12.40 -20.55
CA ARG A 171 1.29 -13.13 -20.69
C ARG A 171 2.29 -12.64 -19.63
N PRO A 172 2.96 -13.54 -18.89
CA PRO A 172 4.03 -13.15 -17.99
C PRO A 172 5.21 -12.56 -18.75
N GLN A 173 5.82 -11.56 -18.14
CA GLN A 173 7.13 -11.03 -18.53
C GLN A 173 8.11 -11.13 -17.36
N ARG A 174 9.41 -11.24 -17.65
CA ARG A 174 10.46 -11.12 -16.65
C ARG A 174 10.99 -9.71 -16.68
N LEU A 175 11.00 -9.05 -15.54
CA LEU A 175 11.47 -7.67 -15.41
C LEU A 175 12.51 -7.57 -14.28
N PRO A 176 13.54 -6.73 -14.44
CA PRO A 176 14.43 -6.40 -13.34
C PRO A 176 13.66 -5.68 -12.23
N ALA A 177 14.07 -5.84 -10.98
CA ALA A 177 13.39 -5.24 -9.85
C ALA A 177 14.34 -4.84 -8.73
N LEU A 178 14.10 -3.65 -8.18
CA LEU A 178 14.51 -3.29 -6.83
C LEU A 178 13.61 -4.06 -5.84
N VAL A 179 14.22 -4.83 -4.94
CA VAL A 179 13.54 -5.61 -3.91
C VAL A 179 13.91 -5.03 -2.55
N ALA A 180 12.92 -4.64 -1.75
CA ALA A 180 13.12 -4.13 -0.41
C ALA A 180 12.54 -5.10 0.63
N ALA A 181 13.30 -5.43 1.67
CA ALA A 181 12.84 -6.28 2.76
C ALA A 181 11.90 -5.51 3.68
N VAL A 182 10.75 -6.11 3.96
CA VAL A 182 9.75 -5.59 4.91
C VAL A 182 9.83 -6.40 6.18
N THR A 183 10.16 -5.76 7.29
CA THR A 183 10.44 -6.41 8.57
C THR A 183 9.51 -5.94 9.69
N ASP A 184 9.34 -6.80 10.68
CA ASP A 184 8.74 -6.42 11.96
C ASP A 184 9.74 -5.68 12.87
N ASN A 185 9.41 -5.55 14.16
CA ASN A 185 10.27 -4.88 15.14
C ASN A 185 11.44 -5.75 15.61
N SER A 186 11.43 -7.08 15.39
CA SER A 186 12.55 -7.96 15.70
C SER A 186 13.51 -8.14 14.51
N GLY A 187 13.19 -7.54 13.36
CA GLY A 187 13.99 -7.64 12.14
C GLY A 187 13.64 -8.86 11.27
N GLU A 188 12.61 -9.62 11.63
CA GLU A 188 12.19 -10.78 10.85
C GLU A 188 11.51 -10.32 9.56
N ILE A 189 11.92 -10.89 8.42
CA ILE A 189 11.31 -10.58 7.12
C ILE A 189 9.88 -11.14 7.09
N LYS A 190 8.90 -10.24 7.05
CA LYS A 190 7.47 -10.55 6.91
C LYS A 190 6.97 -10.38 5.48
N GLY A 191 7.71 -9.66 4.64
CA GLY A 191 7.39 -9.50 3.24
C GLY A 191 8.50 -8.82 2.44
N ILE A 192 8.20 -8.54 1.18
CA ILE A 192 9.04 -7.74 0.30
C ILE A 192 8.20 -6.71 -0.45
N HIS A 193 8.81 -5.59 -0.78
CA HIS A 193 8.31 -4.65 -1.78
C HIS A 193 9.16 -4.75 -3.03
N ARG A 194 8.52 -4.83 -4.21
CA ARG A 194 9.22 -4.90 -5.49
C ARG A 194 8.86 -3.68 -6.32
N THR A 195 9.86 -2.92 -6.72
CA THR A 195 9.74 -1.89 -7.75
C THR A 195 10.35 -2.46 -9.02
N PHE A 196 9.52 -2.81 -9.99
CA PHE A 196 9.95 -3.28 -11.30
C PHE A 196 10.54 -2.11 -12.09
N LEU A 197 11.70 -2.35 -12.70
CA LEU A 197 12.53 -1.35 -13.35
C LEU A 197 12.50 -1.54 -14.86
N ASP A 198 12.68 -0.45 -15.59
CA ASP A 198 12.93 -0.50 -17.01
C ASP A 198 14.29 -1.19 -17.27
N PRO A 199 14.37 -2.15 -18.21
CA PRO A 199 15.61 -2.86 -18.47
C PRO A 199 16.67 -2.02 -19.19
N THR A 200 16.29 -0.87 -19.75
CA THR A 200 17.15 -0.02 -20.58
C THR A 200 17.40 1.36 -19.97
N GLN A 201 16.48 1.85 -19.15
CA GLN A 201 16.55 3.17 -18.54
C GLN A 201 16.56 3.06 -17.00
N PRO A 202 17.21 3.98 -16.27
CA PRO A 202 17.17 4.03 -14.81
C PRO A 202 15.82 4.60 -14.32
N ASP A 203 14.71 3.98 -14.73
CA ASP A 203 13.35 4.35 -14.35
C ASP A 203 12.53 3.10 -14.01
N LYS A 204 11.29 3.31 -13.55
CA LYS A 204 10.32 2.24 -13.33
C LYS A 204 9.91 1.62 -14.67
N ALA A 205 9.63 0.33 -14.65
CA ALA A 205 9.08 -0.36 -15.81
C ALA A 205 7.76 0.28 -16.27
N ARG A 206 7.56 0.37 -17.59
CA ARG A 206 6.34 0.86 -18.22
C ARG A 206 5.21 -0.18 -18.17
N VAL A 207 4.71 -0.43 -16.97
CA VAL A 207 3.66 -1.42 -16.68
C VAL A 207 2.56 -0.81 -15.81
N SER A 208 1.39 -1.46 -15.74
CA SER A 208 0.22 -0.88 -15.03
C SER A 208 0.41 -0.69 -13.52
N SER A 209 1.29 -1.47 -12.89
CA SER A 209 1.59 -1.37 -11.46
C SER A 209 3.05 -1.74 -11.20
N PRO A 210 3.99 -0.80 -11.39
CA PRO A 210 5.42 -1.07 -11.27
C PRO A 210 5.86 -1.34 -9.83
N ARG A 211 5.02 -1.02 -8.84
CA ARG A 211 5.25 -1.34 -7.43
C ARG A 211 4.31 -2.46 -6.97
N ARG A 212 4.85 -3.53 -6.36
CA ARG A 212 4.07 -4.66 -5.84
C ARG A 212 4.67 -5.26 -4.57
N SER A 213 3.89 -5.32 -3.51
CA SER A 213 4.26 -6.03 -2.28
C SER A 213 3.93 -7.52 -2.34
N LEU A 214 4.58 -8.31 -1.49
CA LEU A 214 4.30 -9.73 -1.27
C LEU A 214 4.60 -10.08 0.19
N GLY A 215 3.76 -10.92 0.82
CA GLY A 215 3.88 -11.28 2.23
C GLY A 215 3.00 -10.42 3.14
N ALA A 216 3.27 -10.44 4.43
CA ALA A 216 2.57 -9.67 5.45
C ALA A 216 3.20 -8.28 5.59
N ILE A 217 2.55 -7.26 5.02
CA ILE A 217 3.06 -5.87 5.00
C ILE A 217 2.43 -5.00 6.09
N LEU A 218 1.16 -5.24 6.42
CA LEU A 218 0.40 -4.39 7.33
C LEU A 218 1.07 -4.33 8.71
N GLY A 219 1.41 -3.12 9.16
CA GLY A 219 2.08 -2.91 10.44
C GLY A 219 3.60 -3.06 10.39
N HIS A 220 4.18 -3.38 9.24
CA HIS A 220 5.60 -3.57 9.01
C HIS A 220 6.14 -2.49 8.06
N GLY A 221 7.45 -2.46 7.83
CA GLY A 221 8.07 -1.50 6.91
C GLY A 221 9.50 -1.87 6.52
N VAL A 222 10.05 -1.12 5.57
CA VAL A 222 11.45 -1.21 5.16
C VAL A 222 12.27 -0.30 6.08
N ARG A 223 13.20 -0.85 6.85
CA ARG A 223 13.90 -0.13 7.93
C ARG A 223 15.34 0.23 7.55
N PHE A 224 15.67 1.51 7.57
CA PHE A 224 16.99 2.05 7.28
C PHE A 224 17.64 2.53 8.58
N GLY A 225 18.52 1.70 9.14
CA GLY A 225 19.14 1.93 10.45
C GLY A 225 18.34 1.32 11.62
N LYS A 226 18.99 1.29 12.80
CA LYS A 226 18.42 0.75 14.03
C LYS A 226 17.55 1.82 14.71
N ILE A 227 16.33 1.45 15.09
CA ILE A 227 15.41 2.34 15.80
C ILE A 227 15.54 2.05 17.28
N ASP A 228 16.10 3.01 18.01
CA ASP A 228 16.13 2.99 19.46
C ASP A 228 14.87 3.70 19.99
N ASP A 229 14.87 5.04 20.04
CA ASP A 229 13.76 5.83 20.59
C ASP A 229 13.21 6.92 19.66
N VAL A 230 13.90 7.25 18.57
CA VAL A 230 13.46 8.20 17.53
C VAL A 230 13.35 7.52 16.17
N VAL A 231 12.41 7.95 15.33
CA VAL A 231 12.29 7.46 13.94
C VAL A 231 11.59 8.45 13.02
N ILE A 232 12.01 8.50 11.75
CA ILE A 232 11.22 9.13 10.68
C ILE A 232 10.50 8.04 9.88
N VAL A 233 9.18 8.17 9.68
CA VAL A 233 8.38 7.20 8.92
C VAL A 233 7.74 7.89 7.71
N GLY A 234 7.99 7.39 6.51
CA GLY A 234 7.42 7.89 5.26
C GLY A 234 6.68 6.84 4.46
N GLU A 235 5.92 7.26 3.46
CA GLU A 235 5.17 6.37 2.59
C GLU A 235 6.08 5.60 1.61
N GLY A 236 6.90 6.31 0.84
CA GLY A 236 7.73 5.72 -0.23
C GLY A 236 9.14 5.35 0.20
N ILE A 237 9.75 4.39 -0.51
CA ILE A 237 11.18 4.09 -0.39
C ILE A 237 12.00 5.30 -0.86
N GLU A 238 11.64 5.88 -1.99
CA GLU A 238 12.32 7.06 -2.55
C GLU A 238 12.19 8.27 -1.63
N THR A 239 10.99 8.51 -1.08
CA THR A 239 10.72 9.56 -0.08
C THR A 239 11.65 9.43 1.13
N VAL A 240 11.72 8.23 1.72
CA VAL A 240 12.54 7.97 2.90
C VAL A 240 14.03 8.05 2.59
N LEU A 241 14.48 7.51 1.46
CA LEU A 241 15.88 7.58 1.06
C LEU A 241 16.32 9.01 0.69
N SER A 242 15.41 9.85 0.19
CA SER A 242 15.71 11.27 0.00
C SER A 242 15.96 11.99 1.31
N LEU A 243 15.19 11.67 2.36
CA LEU A 243 15.47 12.15 3.72
C LEU A 243 16.74 11.55 4.29
N LYS A 244 17.01 10.26 4.07
CA LYS A 244 18.24 9.59 4.51
C LYS A 244 19.49 10.19 3.86
N SER A 245 19.38 10.67 2.63
CA SER A 245 20.45 11.41 1.94
C SER A 245 20.80 12.73 2.63
N ALA A 246 19.82 13.37 3.28
CA ALA A 246 20.00 14.63 4.01
C ALA A 246 20.38 14.42 5.50
N LEU A 247 19.86 13.34 6.10
CA LEU A 247 19.95 13.03 7.52
C LEU A 247 20.40 11.56 7.71
N PRO A 248 21.67 11.23 7.40
CA PRO A 248 22.15 9.85 7.36
C PRO A 248 22.12 9.14 8.71
N GLU A 249 22.25 9.86 9.82
CA GLU A 249 22.28 9.27 11.16
C GLU A 249 20.90 8.84 11.68
N LEU A 250 19.82 9.45 11.17
CA LEU A 250 18.48 9.19 11.70
C LEU A 250 17.92 7.87 11.17
N PRO A 251 17.37 7.00 12.03
CA PRO A 251 16.73 5.79 11.58
C PRO A 251 15.38 6.12 10.91
N MET A 252 15.09 5.43 9.81
CA MET A 252 13.91 5.72 9.02
C MET A 252 13.18 4.47 8.55
N VAL A 253 11.88 4.60 8.30
CA VAL A 253 11.04 3.50 7.82
C VAL A 253 10.19 3.93 6.63
N ALA A 254 10.26 3.17 5.54
CA ALA A 254 9.30 3.27 4.44
C ALA A 254 8.15 2.28 4.65
N ALA A 255 6.93 2.80 4.79
CA ALA A 255 5.73 2.01 5.06
C ALA A 255 5.06 1.45 3.79
N LEU A 256 5.45 1.94 2.61
CA LEU A 256 5.09 1.45 1.26
C LEU A 256 3.69 1.84 0.74
N SER A 257 2.84 2.44 1.56
CA SER A 257 1.60 3.10 1.13
C SER A 257 1.01 3.94 2.26
N ALA A 258 0.11 4.87 1.94
CA ALA A 258 -0.68 5.63 2.93
C ALA A 258 -1.40 4.73 3.95
N ALA A 259 -1.97 3.60 3.49
CA ALA A 259 -2.67 2.67 4.37
C ALA A 259 -1.72 1.97 5.36
N HIS A 260 -0.54 1.55 4.89
CA HIS A 260 0.46 0.91 5.74
C HIS A 260 1.15 1.90 6.67
N LEU A 261 1.37 3.15 6.22
CA LEU A 261 1.89 4.23 7.05
C LEU A 261 0.98 4.45 8.26
N ALA A 262 -0.33 4.62 8.03
CA ALA A 262 -1.32 4.79 9.09
C ALA A 262 -1.42 3.58 10.05
N ALA A 263 -1.01 2.39 9.60
CA ALA A 263 -1.12 1.13 10.33
C ALA A 263 0.22 0.63 10.92
N TRP A 264 1.33 1.34 10.71
CA TRP A 264 2.66 0.93 11.16
C TRP A 264 2.69 0.65 12.67
N LYS A 265 3.40 -0.40 13.08
CA LYS A 265 3.52 -0.81 14.49
C LYS A 265 4.76 -0.17 15.10
N PHE A 266 4.54 0.64 16.12
CA PHE A 266 5.61 1.28 16.88
C PHE A 266 6.45 0.24 17.66
N PRO A 267 7.78 0.35 17.67
CA PRO A 267 8.62 -0.31 18.66
C PRO A 267 8.26 0.12 20.09
N CYS A 268 8.45 -0.75 21.09
CA CYS A 268 8.08 -0.44 22.47
C CYS A 268 8.92 0.69 23.08
N ALA A 269 10.19 0.84 22.66
CA ALA A 269 11.11 1.86 23.16
C ALA A 269 10.92 3.24 22.49
N LEU A 270 10.01 3.36 21.53
CA LEU A 270 9.84 4.59 20.75
C LEU A 270 9.31 5.73 21.63
N ARG A 271 10.02 6.86 21.63
CA ARG A 271 9.68 8.09 22.35
C ARG A 271 9.30 9.23 21.41
N ARG A 272 9.85 9.26 20.19
CA ARG A 272 9.58 10.31 19.21
C ARG A 272 9.41 9.74 17.81
N VAL A 273 8.38 10.20 17.09
CA VAL A 273 8.11 9.83 15.70
C VAL A 273 7.89 11.07 14.85
N PHE A 274 8.55 11.09 13.70
CA PHE A 274 8.35 12.09 12.66
C PHE A 274 7.65 11.45 11.47
N ALA A 275 6.44 11.87 11.17
CA ALA A 275 5.71 11.41 9.99
C ALA A 275 6.09 12.25 8.77
N ALA A 276 6.91 11.68 7.88
CA ALA A 276 7.23 12.28 6.59
C ALA A 276 6.02 12.12 5.65
N SER A 277 5.32 13.23 5.41
CA SER A 277 4.15 13.30 4.54
C SER A 277 4.54 13.86 3.18
N ASP A 278 4.21 13.12 2.12
CA ASP A 278 4.15 13.67 0.78
C ASP A 278 3.00 14.69 0.71
N ASN A 279 3.07 15.64 -0.23
CA ASN A 279 2.16 16.79 -0.30
C ASN A 279 0.85 16.47 -1.03
N ASP A 280 0.20 15.37 -0.65
CA ASP A 280 -1.11 14.97 -1.16
C ASP A 280 -2.10 14.65 -0.03
N ALA A 281 -3.40 14.58 -0.36
CA ALA A 281 -4.43 14.33 0.65
C ALA A 281 -4.32 12.95 1.31
N PRO A 282 -4.08 11.83 0.57
CA PRO A 282 -3.89 10.51 1.16
C PRO A 282 -2.72 10.44 2.15
N GLY A 283 -1.56 10.99 1.79
CA GLY A 283 -0.33 11.04 2.57
C GLY A 283 -0.52 11.86 3.85
N ARG A 284 -1.08 13.07 3.74
CA ARG A 284 -1.42 13.90 4.93
C ARG A 284 -2.40 13.20 5.86
N GLY A 285 -3.43 12.54 5.31
CA GLY A 285 -4.38 11.77 6.09
C GLY A 285 -3.76 10.57 6.80
N ALA A 286 -2.82 9.89 6.14
CA ALA A 286 -2.09 8.76 6.72
C ALA A 286 -1.12 9.18 7.82
N ALA A 287 -0.35 10.25 7.59
CA ALA A 287 0.53 10.84 8.58
C ALA A 287 -0.25 11.24 9.83
N ARG A 288 -1.37 11.97 9.70
CA ARG A 288 -2.22 12.34 10.85
C ARG A 288 -2.71 11.13 11.64
N ARG A 289 -3.17 10.07 10.97
CA ARG A 289 -3.60 8.83 11.67
C ARG A 289 -2.46 8.13 12.39
N LEU A 290 -1.25 8.16 11.84
CA LEU A 290 -0.06 7.64 12.51
C LEU A 290 0.25 8.46 13.77
N LEU A 291 0.26 9.79 13.67
CA LEU A 291 0.58 10.70 14.77
C LEU A 291 -0.43 10.57 15.92
N VAL A 292 -1.74 10.57 15.64
CA VAL A 292 -2.78 10.36 16.66
C VAL A 292 -2.59 9.03 17.41
N ARG A 293 -2.20 7.95 16.71
CA ARG A 293 -1.90 6.66 17.34
C ARG A 293 -0.61 6.68 18.18
N ALA A 294 0.35 7.53 17.83
CA ALA A 294 1.60 7.69 18.55
C ALA A 294 1.37 8.49 19.84
N GLU A 295 0.65 9.61 19.75
CA GLU A 295 0.26 10.45 20.89
C GLU A 295 -0.57 9.66 21.91
N ALA A 296 -1.50 8.82 21.45
CA ALA A 296 -2.28 7.93 22.30
C ALA A 296 -1.42 6.89 23.08
N ARG A 297 -0.14 6.75 22.74
CA ARG A 297 0.85 5.90 23.44
C ARG A 297 1.89 6.73 24.21
N GLY A 298 1.72 8.05 24.30
CA GLY A 298 2.67 8.96 24.93
C GLY A 298 3.96 9.19 24.12
N VAL A 299 3.94 8.94 22.80
CA VAL A 299 5.07 9.18 21.90
C VAL A 299 4.93 10.59 21.32
N ASP A 300 6.00 11.38 21.42
CA ASP A 300 6.10 12.70 20.79
C ASP A 300 6.00 12.57 19.27
N ALA A 301 5.11 13.32 18.63
CA ALA A 301 4.66 13.03 17.28
C ALA A 301 4.59 14.31 16.45
N VAL A 302 5.45 14.42 15.43
CA VAL A 302 5.53 15.62 14.58
C VAL A 302 5.37 15.25 13.11
N MET A 303 4.60 16.05 12.37
CA MET A 303 4.50 15.91 10.92
C MET A 303 5.60 16.72 10.23
N VAL A 304 6.28 16.12 9.26
CA VAL A 304 7.22 16.81 8.37
C VAL A 304 6.68 16.66 6.94
N SER A 305 6.33 17.76 6.28
CA SER A 305 5.74 17.71 4.93
C SER A 305 6.75 18.07 3.86
N SER A 306 6.67 17.46 2.67
CA SER A 306 7.40 17.93 1.50
C SER A 306 6.88 19.31 1.04
N LEU A 307 7.70 20.10 0.33
CA LEU A 307 7.24 21.36 -0.27
C LEU A 307 6.63 21.12 -1.65
N CYS A 308 7.31 20.32 -2.45
CA CYS A 308 6.84 19.84 -3.75
C CYS A 308 5.92 18.62 -3.56
N SER A 309 5.68 17.85 -4.62
CA SER A 309 4.84 16.65 -4.57
C SER A 309 5.29 15.62 -3.52
N ASP A 310 6.59 15.34 -3.45
CA ASP A 310 7.18 14.41 -2.48
C ASP A 310 8.61 14.85 -2.10
N PHE A 311 9.20 14.21 -1.09
CA PHE A 311 10.57 14.53 -0.67
C PHE A 311 11.64 14.20 -1.72
N ASN A 312 11.36 13.31 -2.67
CA ASN A 312 12.27 13.04 -3.78
C ASN A 312 12.31 14.21 -4.77
N SER A 313 11.16 14.83 -5.01
CA SER A 313 11.01 16.03 -5.82
C SER A 313 11.71 17.21 -5.15
N ASP A 314 11.55 17.37 -3.83
CA ASP A 314 12.30 18.37 -3.05
C ASP A 314 13.82 18.20 -3.22
N LEU A 315 14.33 16.97 -3.07
CA LEU A 315 15.75 16.65 -3.26
C LEU A 315 16.22 16.92 -4.69
N CYS A 316 15.42 16.53 -5.68
CA CYS A 316 15.75 16.69 -7.09
C CYS A 316 15.83 18.17 -7.52
N LEU A 317 14.92 19.01 -7.00
CA LEU A 317 14.86 20.43 -7.32
C LEU A 317 15.83 21.29 -6.52
N THR A 318 16.25 20.82 -5.33
CA THR A 318 17.16 21.55 -4.44
C THR A 318 18.47 20.78 -4.24
N SER A 319 18.82 20.47 -3.00
CA SER A 319 20.00 19.69 -2.62
C SER A 319 19.74 18.95 -1.31
N ALA A 320 20.56 17.94 -1.01
CA ALA A 320 20.52 17.25 0.28
C ALA A 320 20.76 18.22 1.45
N TYR A 321 21.63 19.22 1.28
CA TYR A 321 21.91 20.24 2.29
C TYR A 321 20.69 21.13 2.56
N THR A 322 20.04 21.64 1.51
CA THR A 322 18.81 22.45 1.64
C THR A 322 17.69 21.65 2.30
N LEU A 323 17.52 20.40 1.88
CA LEU A 323 16.55 19.49 2.48
C LEU A 323 16.86 19.25 3.97
N ARG A 324 18.14 19.04 4.33
CA ARG A 324 18.59 18.86 5.72
C ARG A 324 18.24 20.08 6.57
N MET A 325 18.61 21.28 6.14
CA MET A 325 18.38 22.51 6.90
C MET A 325 16.89 22.71 7.21
N ARG A 326 16.02 22.49 6.21
CA ARG A 326 14.58 22.59 6.38
C ARG A 326 14.03 21.56 7.36
N VAL A 327 14.39 20.29 7.19
CA VAL A 327 13.86 19.22 8.03
C VAL A 327 14.39 19.37 9.46
N ALA A 328 15.68 19.65 9.65
CA ALA A 328 16.29 19.85 10.97
C ALA A 328 15.64 20.98 11.78
N ALA A 329 15.17 22.05 11.12
CA ALA A 329 14.40 23.11 11.78
C ALA A 329 13.10 22.58 12.41
N VAL A 330 12.45 21.60 11.76
CA VAL A 330 11.23 20.94 12.27
C VAL A 330 11.55 19.89 13.33
N LEU A 331 12.71 19.23 13.25
CA LEU A 331 13.11 18.18 14.21
C LEU A 331 13.52 18.73 15.60
N GLY A 332 13.57 20.05 15.79
CA GLY A 332 13.91 20.68 17.06
C GLY A 332 15.34 21.23 17.17
N GLY A 333 15.84 21.87 16.11
CA GLY A 333 16.78 23.01 16.18
C GLY A 333 18.22 22.75 16.62
N ASP A 334 18.47 22.13 17.77
CA ASP A 334 19.79 22.10 18.42
C ASP A 334 20.39 20.69 18.55
N SER A 335 19.58 19.62 18.49
CA SER A 335 20.09 18.24 18.62
C SER A 335 20.64 17.64 17.31
N PHE A 336 20.47 18.31 16.17
CA PHE A 336 20.75 17.73 14.83
C PHE A 336 21.52 18.65 13.86
N ARG A 337 22.05 19.79 14.33
CA ARG A 337 22.95 20.63 13.53
C ARG A 337 24.32 19.95 13.38
N PRO A 338 24.96 20.01 12.20
CA PRO A 338 26.35 19.57 12.07
C PRO A 338 27.23 20.43 12.98
N GLN A 339 28.24 19.81 13.60
CA GLN A 339 29.39 20.53 14.18
C GLN A 339 30.19 21.22 13.08
#